data_AF-F3CGZ5-F1
#
_entry.id   AF-F3CGZ5-F1
#
_cell.length_a   1.000
_cell.length_b   1.000
_cell.length_c   1.000
_cell.angle_alpha   90.00
_cell.angle_beta   90.00
_cell.angle_gamma   90.00
#
_symmetry.space_group_name_H-M   'P 1'
#
loop_
_entity.id
_entity.type
_entity.pdbx_description
1 polymer ?
#
loop_
_entity_poly.entity_id
_entity_poly.type
_entity_poly.pdbx_seq_one_letter_code
_entity_poly.pdbx_strand_id
1 'polypeptide(L)' 'EAAATIDLPELGGSKRLNDLKIPTFCLTEFALDEQ' A
#
# COMPACT_ATOMS: atom_id res chain seq x y z
N GLU A 1 -8.14 -3.96 -9.86
CA GLU A 1 -8.10 -3.03 -8.73
C GLU A 1 -7.93 -3.85 -7.45
N ALA A 2 -7.20 -3.34 -6.46
CA ALA A 2 -6.98 -3.97 -5.17
C ALA A 2 -7.34 -2.98 -4.05
N ALA A 3 -7.91 -3.49 -2.96
CA ALA A 3 -8.27 -2.70 -1.79
C ALA A 3 -7.63 -3.28 -0.53
N ALA A 4 -7.11 -2.42 0.34
CA ALA A 4 -6.55 -2.79 1.63
C ALA A 4 -7.10 -1.90 2.74
N THR A 5 -7.26 -2.45 3.95
CA THR A 5 -7.60 -1.64 5.12
C THR A 5 -6.39 -0.84 5.59
N ILE A 6 -5.20 -1.46 5.57
CA ILE A 6 -3.94 -0.87 6.00
C ILE A 6 -2.92 -1.09 4.89
N ASP A 7 -2.23 -0.03 4.47
CA ASP A 7 -0.98 -0.15 3.69
C ASP A 7 0.24 0.06 4.58
N LEU A 8 1.31 -0.65 4.22
CA LEU A 8 2.64 -0.50 4.81
C LEU A 8 3.59 -0.17 3.64
N PRO A 9 3.72 1.12 3.26
CA PRO A 9 4.41 1.53 2.04
C PRO A 9 5.86 1.01 1.95
N GLU A 10 6.54 0.85 3.09
CA GLU A 10 7.90 0.35 3.19
C GLU A 10 8.05 -1.11 2.72
N LEU A 11 6.96 -1.89 2.75
CA LEU A 11 6.93 -3.27 2.24
C LEU A 11 6.73 -3.33 0.71
N GLY A 12 6.41 -2.19 0.07
CA GLY A 12 6.33 -2.07 -1.38
C GLY A 12 5.19 -2.82 -2.07
N GLY A 13 4.21 -3.33 -1.32
CA GLY A 13 3.08 -4.09 -1.85
C GLY A 13 2.21 -3.27 -2.80
N SER A 14 1.73 -2.12 -2.33
CA SER A 14 0.94 -1.17 -3.13
C SER A 14 1.73 -0.64 -4.34
N LYS A 15 3.01 -0.32 -4.15
CA LYS A 15 3.93 0.08 -5.24
C LYS A 15 4.00 -0.97 -6.35
N ARG A 16 4.23 -2.24 -5.98
CA ARG A 16 4.31 -3.36 -6.94
C ARG A 16 3.00 -3.52 -7.72
N LEU A 17 1.84 -3.33 -7.06
CA LEU A 17 0.54 -3.41 -7.72
C LEU A 17 0.35 -2.26 -8.73
N ASN A 18 0.71 -1.03 -8.35
CA ASN A 18 0.67 0.12 -9.25
C ASN A 18 1.61 -0.05 -10.46
N ASP A 19 2.81 -0.61 -10.26
CA ASP A 19 3.75 -0.91 -11.35
C ASP A 19 3.15 -1.92 -12.37
N LEU A 20 2.29 -2.83 -11.89
CA LEU A 20 1.52 -3.76 -12.73
C LEU A 20 0.24 -3.16 -13.32
N LYS A 21 0.03 -1.84 -13.18
CA LYS A 21 -1.18 -1.11 -13.55
C LYS A 21 -2.44 -1.63 -12.86
N ILE A 22 -2.30 -2.16 -11.66
CA ILE A 22 -3.41 -2.53 -10.79
C ILE A 22 -3.61 -1.36 -9.82
N PRO A 23 -4.66 -0.54 -9.99
CA PRO A 23 -4.93 0.55 -9.06
C PRO A 23 -5.20 0.01 -7.65
N THR A 24 -4.67 0.68 -6.65
CA THR A 24 -4.78 0.33 -5.23
C THR A 24 -5.52 1.42 -4.47
N PHE A 25 -6.47 1.02 -3.62
CA PHE A 25 -7.16 1.90 -2.67
C PHE A 25 -6.90 1.41 -1.25
N CYS A 26 -6.51 2.32 -0.35
CA CYS A 26 -6.23 1.99 1.05
C CYS A 26 -7.01 2.92 1.98
N LEU A 27 -7.55 2.39 3.09
CA LEU A 27 -8.29 3.21 4.07
C LEU A 27 -7.35 4.03 4.96
N THR A 28 -6.20 3.47 5.31
CA THR A 28 -5.15 4.16 6.08
C THR A 28 -3.79 3.55 5.75
N GLU A 29 -2.73 4.32 5.99
CA GLU A 29 -1.34 3.89 5.87
C GLU A 29 -0.67 3.96 7.24
N PHE A 30 0.24 3.04 7.53
CA PHE A 30 1.07 3.06 8.73
C PHE A 30 2.55 2.98 8.32
N ALA A 31 3.39 3.67 9.07
CA ALA A 31 4.82 3.47 9.01
C ALA A 31 5.22 2.26 9.87
N LEU A 32 6.29 1.56 9.48
CA LEU A 32 6.87 0.47 10.28
C LEU A 32 7.70 0.99 11.46
N ASP A 33 8.12 2.25 11.42
CA ASP A 33 8.81 2.92 12.51
C ASP A 33 7.85 3.81 13.33
N GLU A 34 8.12 3.89 14.63
CA GLU A 34 7.55 4.89 15.52
C GLU A 34 8.48 6.11 15.47
N GLN A 35 8.17 7.11 14.63
CA GLN A 35 8.80 8.43 14.75
C GLN A 35 8.20 9.24 15.89
#